data_AF-A0A936KZV2-F1
#
_entry.id   AF-A0A936KZV2-F1
#
_cell.length_a   1.000
_cell.length_b   1.000
_cell.length_c   1.000
_cell.angle_alpha   90.00
_cell.angle_beta   90.00
_cell.angle_gamma   90.00
#
_symmetry.space_group_name_H-M   'P 1'
#
loop_
_entity.id
_entity.type
_entity.pdbx_description
1 polymer ?
#
loop_
_entity_poly.entity_id
_entity_poly.type
_entity_poly.pdbx_seq_one_letter_code
_entity_poly.pdbx_strand_id
1 'polypeptide(L)'
;LSYSREFEEEADREGANLLMQNNLNPNGMIDLFSRLQEETNLIMPEFLSSHPLTTERLDYINEHIKESSFKVTENQRLNRLFNQMAK
;
A
#
# COMPACT_ATOMS: atom_id res chain seq x y z
N LEU A 1 -19.97 -5.38 -0.51
CA LEU A 1 -19.78 -5.56 0.96
C LEU A 1 -18.45 -4.92 1.28
N SER A 2 -18.40 -4.02 2.27
CA SER A 2 -17.14 -3.41 2.76
C SER A 2 -16.69 -4.18 3.99
N TYR A 3 -15.38 -4.37 4.17
CA TYR A 3 -14.85 -4.92 5.42
C TYR A 3 -14.92 -3.88 6.54
N SER A 4 -14.78 -4.34 7.80
CA SER A 4 -14.67 -3.44 8.94
C SER A 4 -13.33 -2.69 8.87
N ARG A 5 -13.30 -1.47 9.44
CA ARG A 5 -12.07 -0.67 9.55
C ARG A 5 -10.95 -1.44 10.25
N GLU A 6 -11.27 -2.21 11.29
CA GLU A 6 -10.30 -3.05 12.01
C GLU A 6 -9.63 -4.09 11.12
N PHE A 7 -10.39 -4.74 10.21
CA PHE A 7 -9.82 -5.71 9.28
C PHE A 7 -8.96 -5.07 8.20
N GLU A 8 -9.31 -3.87 7.75
CA GLU A 8 -8.48 -3.11 6.81
C GLU A 8 -7.15 -2.71 7.44
N GLU A 9 -7.16 -2.19 8.67
CA GLU A 9 -5.95 -1.80 9.41
C GLU A 9 -5.06 -3.01 9.71
N GLU A 10 -5.64 -4.15 10.08
CA GLU A 10 -4.90 -5.39 10.26
C GLU A 10 -4.27 -5.86 8.95
N ALA A 11 -5.03 -5.88 7.85
CA ALA A 11 -4.51 -6.27 6.54
C ALA A 11 -3.37 -5.35 6.09
N ASP A 12 -3.50 -4.04 6.33
CA ASP A 12 -2.48 -3.05 5.99
C ASP A 12 -1.18 -3.28 6.77
N ARG A 13 -1.29 -3.48 8.08
CA ARG A 13 -0.14 -3.75 8.96
C ARG A 13 0.58 -5.03 8.53
N GLU A 14 -0.17 -6.12 8.34
CA GLU A 14 0.42 -7.41 7.96
C GLU A 14 1.00 -7.37 6.54
N GLY A 15 0.39 -6.61 5.62
CA GLY A 15 0.93 -6.35 4.29
C GLY A 15 2.28 -5.62 4.35
N ALA A 16 2.38 -4.55 5.15
CA ALA A 16 3.64 -3.84 5.36
C ALA A 16 4.71 -4.74 5.99
N ASN A 17 4.35 -5.52 7.01
CA ASN A 17 5.25 -6.50 7.64
C ASN A 17 5.79 -7.51 6.62
N LEU A 18 4.94 -8.02 5.73
CA LEU A 18 5.33 -8.99 4.71
C LEU A 18 6.35 -8.40 3.74
N LEU A 19 6.19 -7.14 3.32
CA LEU A 19 7.16 -6.46 2.47
C LEU A 19 8.52 -6.34 3.17
N MET A 20 8.52 -5.90 4.43
CA MET A 20 9.73 -5.77 5.24
C MET A 20 10.47 -7.10 5.40
N GLN A 21 9.74 -8.18 5.71
CA GLN A 21 10.30 -9.53 5.88
C GLN A 21 10.95 -10.05 4.59
N ASN A 22 10.46 -9.62 3.42
CA ASN A 22 11.00 -9.99 2.12
C ASN A 22 12.07 -9.01 1.61
N ASN A 23 12.55 -8.11 2.46
CA ASN A 23 13.49 -7.04 2.11
C ASN A 23 13.01 -6.13 0.97
N LEU A 24 11.70 -5.97 0.80
CA LEU A 24 11.10 -5.02 -0.13
C LEU A 24 10.89 -3.68 0.59
N ASN A 25 10.89 -2.57 -0.15
CA ASN A 25 10.61 -1.26 0.42
C ASN A 25 9.11 -1.15 0.75
N PRO A 26 8.70 -1.11 2.03
CA PRO A 26 7.29 -1.02 2.40
C PRO A 26 6.67 0.32 1.99
N ASN A 27 7.46 1.38 1.75
CA ASN A 27 6.95 2.63 1.20
C ASN A 27 6.32 2.47 -0.19
N GLY A 28 6.70 1.42 -0.95
CA GLY A 28 6.06 1.12 -2.23
C GLY A 28 4.57 0.76 -2.10
N MET A 29 4.12 0.32 -0.91
CA MET A 29 2.70 0.13 -0.61
C MET A 29 1.96 1.45 -0.51
N ILE A 30 2.56 2.45 0.15
CA ILE A 30 2.03 3.83 0.22
C ILE A 30 1.95 4.40 -1.18
N ASP A 31 3.02 4.29 -1.97
CA ASP A 31 3.07 4.77 -3.36
C ASP A 31 1.95 4.15 -4.21
N LEU A 32 1.72 2.83 -4.07
CA LEU A 32 0.63 2.14 -4.76
C LEU A 32 -0.75 2.67 -4.35
N PHE A 33 -0.98 2.86 -3.05
CA PHE A 33 -2.26 3.31 -2.53
C PHE A 33 -2.57 4.76 -2.89
N SER A 34 -1.60 5.67 -2.80
CA SER A 34 -1.74 7.05 -3.27
C SER A 34 -2.13 7.07 -4.75
N ARG A 35 -1.51 6.20 -5.56
CA ARG A 35 -1.81 6.11 -6.97
C ARG A 35 -3.21 5.57 -7.27
N LEU A 36 -3.64 4.53 -6.56
CA LEU A 36 -5.02 4.04 -6.67
C LEU A 36 -6.03 5.12 -6.28
N GLN A 37 -5.74 5.94 -5.27
CA GLN A 37 -6.57 7.07 -4.87
C GLN A 37 -6.63 8.15 -5.96
N GLU A 38 -5.52 8.45 -6.64
CA GLU A 38 -5.53 9.39 -7.78
C GLU A 38 -6.43 8.90 -8.93
N GLU A 39 -6.38 7.61 -9.26
CA GLU A 39 -7.19 7.00 -10.33
C GLU A 39 -8.69 6.97 -10.02
N THR A 40 -9.09 6.92 -8.72
CA THR A 40 -10.52 6.96 -8.35
C THR A 40 -11.24 8.21 -8.82
N ASN A 41 -10.50 9.31 -9.06
CA ASN A 41 -11.09 10.54 -9.59
C ASN A 41 -11.62 10.38 -11.03
N LEU A 42 -11.14 9.37 -11.77
CA LEU A 42 -11.56 9.05 -13.12
C LEU A 42 -12.55 7.89 -13.14
N ILE A 43 -12.16 6.76 -12.54
CA ILE A 43 -12.97 5.53 -12.47
C ILE A 43 -12.67 4.84 -11.14
N MET A 44 -13.70 4.59 -10.33
CA MET A 44 -13.57 3.83 -9.09
C MET A 44 -13.19 2.37 -9.40
N PRO A 45 -12.02 1.87 -8.98
CA PRO A 45 -11.68 0.46 -9.11
C PRO A 45 -12.62 -0.40 -8.25
N GLU A 46 -12.97 -1.60 -8.73
CA GLU A 46 -13.81 -2.55 -7.99
C GLU A 46 -13.21 -2.86 -6.61
N PHE A 47 -11.88 -3.00 -6.54
CA PHE A 47 -11.16 -3.22 -5.29
C PHE A 47 -11.44 -2.13 -4.24
N LEU A 48 -11.39 -0.86 -4.62
CA LEU A 48 -11.64 0.26 -3.70
C LEU A 48 -13.10 0.41 -3.31
N SER A 49 -14.01 -0.27 -4.03
CA SER A 49 -15.43 -0.30 -3.67
C SER A 49 -15.70 -1.20 -2.44
N SER A 50 -14.90 -2.24 -2.23
CA SER A 50 -14.97 -3.09 -1.03
C SER A 50 -13.89 -2.79 0.01
N HIS A 51 -12.79 -2.16 -0.40
CA HIS A 51 -11.66 -1.74 0.45
C HIS A 51 -11.38 -0.24 0.29
N PRO A 52 -12.19 0.65 0.87
CA PRO A 52 -11.96 2.08 0.76
C PRO A 52 -10.60 2.47 1.37
N LEU A 53 -9.77 3.16 0.58
CA LEU A 53 -8.54 3.78 1.06
C LEU A 53 -8.86 5.14 1.67
N THR A 54 -8.66 5.29 2.98
CA THR A 54 -8.84 6.54 3.70
C THR A 54 -7.50 7.14 4.10
N THR A 55 -7.47 8.44 4.36
CA THR A 55 -6.28 9.12 4.87
C THR A 55 -5.78 8.49 6.17
N GLU A 56 -6.69 8.09 7.07
CA GLU A 56 -6.30 7.47 8.34
C GLU A 56 -5.52 6.16 8.15
N ARG A 57 -5.88 5.36 7.12
CA ARG A 57 -5.15 4.12 6.81
C ARG A 57 -3.74 4.41 6.31
N LEU A 58 -3.58 5.39 5.42
CA LEU A 58 -2.26 5.81 4.93
C LEU A 58 -1.38 6.31 6.07
N ASP A 59 -1.94 7.11 6.97
CA ASP A 59 -1.23 7.62 8.15
C ASP A 59 -0.80 6.47 9.08
N TYR A 60 -1.70 5.52 9.33
CA TYR A 60 -1.40 4.34 10.15
C TYR A 60 -0.26 3.50 9.55
N ILE A 61 -0.29 3.21 8.25
CA ILE A 61 0.78 2.48 7.55
C ILE A 61 2.10 3.25 7.64
N ASN A 62 2.07 4.56 7.44
CA ASN A 62 3.26 5.40 7.47
C ASN A 62 3.91 5.42 8.85
N GLU A 63 3.12 5.56 9.92
CA GLU A 63 3.63 5.47 11.30
C GLU A 63 4.19 4.08 11.59
N HIS A 64 3.48 3.01 11.21
CA HIS A 64 3.97 1.62 11.39
C HIS A 64 5.31 1.38 10.68
N ILE A 65 5.49 1.91 9.47
CA ILE A 65 6.75 1.81 8.73
C ILE A 65 7.87 2.58 9.45
N LYS A 66 7.60 3.79 9.97
CA LYS A 66 8.61 4.59 10.69
C LYS A 66 9.09 3.93 11.98
N GLU A 67 8.19 3.25 12.69
CA GLU A 67 8.51 2.54 13.93
C GLU A 67 9.23 1.20 13.68
N SER A 68 9.16 0.68 12.46
CA SER A 68 9.72 -0.61 12.08
C SER A 68 11.17 -0.52 11.60
N SER A 69 11.97 -1.54 11.95
CA SER A 69 13.31 -1.72 11.41
C SER A 69 13.31 -2.80 10.33
N PHE A 70 13.78 -2.46 9.13
CA PHE A 70 13.82 -3.36 7.99
C PHE A 70 15.03 -3.08 7.09
N LYS A 71 15.36 -4.05 6.23
CA LYS A 71 16.37 -3.91 5.20
C LYS A 71 15.68 -3.83 3.85
N VAL A 72 16.21 -3.02 2.95
CA VAL A 72 15.69 -2.92 1.59
C VAL A 72 16.75 -3.46 0.63
N THR A 73 16.36 -4.42 -0.20
CA THR A 73 17.14 -4.88 -1.35
C THR A 73 16.46 -4.36 -2.61
N GLU A 74 17.19 -3.58 -3.41
CA GLU A 74 16.63 -3.03 -4.63
C GLU A 74 16.25 -4.14 -5.62
N ASN A 75 15.02 -4.07 -6.12
CA ASN A 75 14.54 -4.99 -7.15
C ASN A 75 14.17 -4.21 -8.42
N GLN A 76 15.12 -4.17 -9.37
CA GLN A 76 14.94 -3.45 -10.63
C GLN A 76 13.77 -3.95 -11.49
N ARG A 77 13.34 -5.20 -11.33
CA ARG A 77 12.17 -5.72 -12.05
C ARG A 77 10.89 -5.12 -11.46
N LEU A 78 10.75 -5.11 -10.13
CA LEU A 78 9.59 -4.52 -9.47
C LEU A 78 9.47 -3.03 -9.75
N ASN A 79 10.59 -2.29 -9.65
CA ASN A 79 10.62 -0.85 -9.98
C ASN A 79 10.15 -0.60 -11.42
N ARG A 80 10.61 -1.41 -12.39
CA ARG A 80 10.17 -1.30 -13.79
C ARG A 80 8.68 -1.59 -13.96
N LEU A 81 8.16 -2.65 -13.34
CA LEU A 81 6.74 -3.00 -13.41
C LEU A 81 5.86 -1.92 -12.81
N PHE A 82 6.23 -1.40 -11.64
CA PHE A 82 5.50 -0.32 -10.98
C PHE A 82 5.45 0.95 -11.84
N ASN A 83 6.59 1.35 -12.41
CA ASN A 83 6.66 2.51 -13.31
C ASN A 83 5.89 2.32 -14.63
N GLN A 84 5.74 1.08 -15.11
CA GLN A 84 4.94 0.80 -16.31
C GLN A 84 3.45 0.99 -16.06
N MET A 85 2.98 0.82 -14.82
CA MET A 85 1.60 1.15 -14.49
C MET A 85 1.33 2.66 -14.63
N ALA A 86 2.37 3.52 -14.60
CA ALA A 86 2.31 4.99 -14.60
C ALA A 86 2.13 5.66 -15.97
N LYS A 87 1.79 4.88 -16.98
CA LYS A 87 1.55 5.33 -18.36
C LYS A 87 0.16 4.91 -18.80
#